data_AF-A0A7L3GGD2-F1
#
_entry.id   AF-A0A7L3GGD2-F1
#
_cell.length_a   1.000
_cell.length_b   1.000
_cell.length_c   1.000
_cell.angle_alpha   90.00
_cell.angle_beta   90.00
_cell.angle_gamma   90.00
#
_symmetry.space_group_name_H-M   'P 1'
#
loop_
_entity.id
_entity.type
_entity.pdbx_description
1 polymer ?
#
loop_
_entity_poly.entity_id
_entity_poly.type
_entity_poly.pdbx_seq_one_letter_code
_entity_poly.pdbx_strand_id
1 'polypeptide(L)'
;SAQKPFVMLVSLLVGPSSNKEFLVEISGTTVTITCPLPEETVEWQISDTKSTGVKKYVIENHNSSPATVKCSAGGKTSEMYLNARVCTNCEELDTLAVIGIITADLLITFGVLILVYYFSKDRKGRAGASAGSRPRGQKRQCPPPVPNPDYEPIRKGQREVYAGLESRGF
;
A
#
# COMPACT_ATOMS: atom_id res chain seq x y z
N SER A 1 30.25 -16.64 31.30
CA SER A 1 30.35 -15.87 30.05
C SER A 1 28.99 -15.26 29.78
N ALA A 2 28.83 -13.94 29.99
CA ALA A 2 27.55 -13.25 29.85
C ALA A 2 27.68 -12.21 28.73
N GLN A 3 27.05 -12.49 27.59
CA GLN A 3 26.96 -11.59 26.44
C GLN A 3 25.94 -10.50 26.77
N LYS A 4 26.40 -9.27 27.05
CA LYS A 4 25.52 -8.10 27.19
C LYS A 4 25.24 -7.52 25.80
N PRO A 5 23.98 -7.35 25.39
CA PRO A 5 23.66 -6.62 24.16
C PRO A 5 24.01 -5.14 24.35
N PHE A 6 25.00 -4.67 23.61
CA PHE A 6 25.37 -3.27 23.50
C PHE A 6 24.25 -2.55 22.75
N VAL A 7 23.31 -1.96 23.49
CA VAL A 7 22.33 -1.01 22.97
C VAL A 7 23.12 0.22 22.53
N MET A 8 23.32 0.35 21.22
CA MET A 8 23.97 1.51 20.60
C MET A 8 22.99 2.68 20.66
N LEU A 9 23.11 3.48 21.71
CA LEU A 9 22.36 4.73 21.86
C LEU A 9 22.98 5.77 20.92
N VAL A 10 22.39 5.95 19.74
CA VAL A 10 22.76 7.02 18.81
C VAL A 10 22.14 8.32 19.33
N SER A 11 22.89 9.06 20.16
CA SER A 11 22.56 10.44 20.51
C SER A 11 22.91 11.35 19.34
N LEU A 12 21.91 11.73 18.55
CA LEU A 12 22.01 12.88 17.64
C LEU A 12 21.83 14.16 18.47
N LEU A 13 22.95 14.74 18.91
CA LEU A 13 22.97 16.13 19.37
C LEU A 13 22.91 17.03 18.12
N VAL A 14 21.70 17.45 17.76
CA VAL A 14 21.49 18.53 16.80
C VAL A 14 21.84 19.83 17.51
N GLY A 15 23.05 20.35 17.27
CA GLY A 15 23.43 21.70 17.71
C GLY A 15 22.63 22.77 16.96
N PRO A 16 22.39 23.95 17.55
CA PRO A 16 21.76 25.06 16.83
C PRO A 16 22.70 25.52 15.71
N SER A 17 22.33 25.22 14.46
CA SER A 17 23.07 25.68 13.30
C SER A 17 22.80 27.16 13.11
N SER A 18 23.83 28.00 13.34
CA SER A 18 23.82 29.42 12.95
C SER A 18 23.93 29.51 11.43
N ASN A 19 22.88 29.08 10.73
CA ASN A 19 22.81 29.13 9.27
C ASN A 19 22.62 30.57 8.83
N LYS A 20 23.49 31.03 7.91
CA LYS A 20 23.37 32.34 7.24
C LYS A 20 22.32 32.30 6.10
N GLU A 21 21.45 31.31 6.12
CA GLU A 21 20.49 31.01 5.06
C GLU A 21 19.06 31.17 5.59
N PHE A 22 18.15 31.54 4.70
CA PHE A 22 16.72 31.61 5.02
C PHE A 22 16.21 30.22 5.35
N LEU A 23 15.54 30.09 6.50
CA LEU A 23 14.85 28.86 6.86
C LEU A 23 13.39 29.00 6.45
N VAL A 24 12.95 28.10 5.57
CA VAL A 24 11.58 28.06 5.03
C VAL A 24 10.93 26.75 5.45
N GLU A 25 9.85 26.85 6.21
CA GLU A 25 9.00 25.74 6.61
C GLU A 25 7.67 25.87 5.87
N ILE A 26 7.28 24.82 5.16
CA ILE A 26 6.01 24.77 4.41
C ILE A 26 5.12 23.76 5.15
N SER A 27 3.89 24.17 5.45
CA SER A 27 2.91 23.28 6.09
C SER A 27 1.56 23.49 5.42
N GLY A 28 1.18 22.56 4.54
CA GLY A 28 -0.05 22.64 3.74
C GLY A 28 -0.04 23.87 2.82
N THR A 29 -0.86 24.88 3.16
CA THR A 29 -0.94 26.17 2.44
C THR A 29 -0.18 27.31 3.10
N THR A 30 0.41 27.06 4.27
CA THR A 30 1.09 28.09 5.06
C THR A 30 2.59 27.99 4.85
N VAL A 31 3.23 29.13 4.60
CA VAL A 31 4.68 29.22 4.42
C VAL A 31 5.24 30.10 5.53
N THR A 32 6.13 29.53 6.33
CA THR A 32 6.83 30.23 7.40
C THR A 32 8.26 30.49 6.99
N ILE A 33 8.66 31.76 7.02
CA ILE A 33 9.99 32.22 6.59
C ILE A 33 10.68 32.82 7.80
N THR A 34 11.90 32.36 8.07
CA THR A 34 12.74 32.90 9.14
C THR A 34 13.94 33.64 8.53
N CYS A 35 14.15 34.89 8.93
CA CYS A 35 15.28 35.69 8.45
C CYS A 35 16.60 35.17 9.08
N PRO A 36 17.71 35.05 8.31
CA PRO A 36 18.99 34.58 8.83
C PRO A 36 19.72 35.60 9.73
N LEU A 37 19.25 36.85 9.79
CA LEU A 37 19.90 37.91 10.55
C LEU A 37 19.75 37.68 12.07
N PRO A 38 20.75 38.06 12.88
CA PRO A 38 20.76 37.80 14.32
C PRO A 38 19.77 38.68 15.11
N GLU A 39 19.34 39.80 14.53
CA GLU A 39 18.42 40.75 15.15
C GLU A 39 17.00 40.16 15.33
N GLU A 40 16.34 40.49 16.43
CA GLU A 40 14.97 40.02 16.72
C GLU A 40 13.91 40.79 15.94
N THR A 41 14.14 42.09 15.71
CA THR A 41 13.27 42.98 14.94
C THR A 41 13.80 43.13 13.53
N VAL A 42 12.94 42.81 12.56
CA VAL A 42 13.31 42.77 11.14
C VAL A 42 12.25 43.47 10.31
N GLU A 43 12.69 44.28 9.35
CA GLU A 43 11.82 44.87 8.34
C GLU A 43 11.67 43.88 7.18
N TRP A 44 10.43 43.48 6.93
CA TRP A 44 10.06 42.58 5.84
C TRP A 44 9.52 43.36 4.66
N GLN A 45 9.97 43.00 3.47
CA GLN A 45 9.41 43.45 2.21
C GLN A 45 9.15 42.24 1.32
N ILE A 46 7.87 41.97 1.07
CA ILE A 46 7.42 40.85 0.25
C ILE A 46 6.63 41.43 -0.92
N SER A 47 7.19 41.32 -2.11
CA SER A 47 6.70 42.01 -3.31
C SER A 47 6.50 43.51 -3.01
N ASP A 48 5.25 43.98 -2.86
CA ASP A 48 4.90 45.39 -2.59
C ASP A 48 4.51 45.67 -1.13
N THR A 49 4.39 44.64 -0.30
CA THR A 49 3.97 44.79 1.10
C THR A 49 5.18 44.95 2.00
N LYS A 50 5.20 46.03 2.79
CA LYS A 50 6.19 46.26 3.84
C LYS A 50 5.57 46.02 5.21
N SER A 51 6.24 45.24 6.04
CA SER A 51 5.79 44.98 7.41
C SER A 51 7.00 44.95 8.34
N THR A 52 6.87 45.55 9.51
CA THR A 52 7.88 45.46 10.57
C THR A 52 7.42 44.42 11.56
N GLY A 53 8.27 43.46 11.87
CA GLY A 53 7.86 42.38 12.75
C GLY A 53 9.03 41.63 13.37
N VAL A 54 8.69 40.47 13.92
CA VAL A 54 9.64 39.54 14.50
C VAL A 54 10.42 38.84 13.37
N LYS A 55 11.53 38.20 13.72
CA LYS A 55 12.36 37.35 12.86
C LYS A 55 11.63 36.28 12.02
N LYS A 56 10.39 35.91 12.37
CA LYS A 56 9.56 34.95 11.63
C LYS A 56 8.40 35.66 10.94
N TYR A 57 8.21 35.38 9.66
CA TYR A 57 7.08 35.85 8.85
C TYR A 57 6.25 34.67 8.38
N VAL A 58 4.93 34.74 8.57
CA VAL A 58 3.98 33.67 8.21
C VAL A 58 3.09 34.17 7.08
N ILE A 59 3.10 33.46 5.96
CA ILE A 59 2.19 33.68 4.82
C ILE A 59 1.14 32.59 4.86
N GLU A 60 -0.08 32.94 5.24
CA GLU A 60 -1.23 32.03 5.19
C GLU A 60 -1.81 31.98 3.77
N ASN A 61 -2.32 30.82 3.38
CA ASN A 61 -3.01 30.61 2.09
C ASN A 61 -2.22 31.13 0.88
N HIS A 62 -0.94 30.80 0.84
CA HIS A 62 -0.09 31.17 -0.28
C HIS A 62 -0.64 30.57 -1.59
N ASN A 63 -0.74 31.34 -2.67
CA ASN A 63 -1.34 30.88 -3.94
C ASN A 63 -0.28 30.28 -4.90
N SER A 64 0.78 29.67 -4.35
CA SER A 64 1.92 29.10 -5.10
C SER A 64 2.63 30.05 -6.08
N SER A 65 2.35 31.35 -5.99
CA SER A 65 2.91 32.35 -6.88
C SER A 65 4.33 32.69 -6.43
N PRO A 66 5.30 32.82 -7.36
CA PRO A 66 6.64 33.20 -6.96
C PRO A 66 6.64 34.60 -6.34
N ALA A 67 7.34 34.77 -5.23
CA ALA A 67 7.43 36.04 -4.51
C ALA A 67 8.89 36.36 -4.16
N THR A 68 9.27 37.63 -4.28
CA THR A 68 10.57 38.10 -3.82
C THR A 68 10.43 38.57 -2.38
N VAL A 69 11.21 37.98 -1.49
CA VAL A 69 11.20 38.24 -0.06
C VAL A 69 12.50 38.91 0.34
N LYS A 70 12.41 40.06 0.99
CA LYS A 70 13.55 40.80 1.52
C LYS A 70 13.37 41.00 3.02
N CYS A 71 14.44 40.77 3.76
CA CYS A 71 14.49 41.08 5.18
C CYS A 71 15.68 42.00 5.47
N SER A 72 15.45 43.07 6.23
CA SER A 72 16.45 44.07 6.59
C SER A 72 16.54 44.21 8.11
N ALA A 73 17.75 44.14 8.66
CA ALA A 73 17.99 44.38 10.07
C ALA A 73 19.41 44.94 10.30
N GLY A 74 19.53 45.96 11.16
CA GLY A 74 20.81 46.56 11.53
C GLY A 74 21.62 47.10 10.34
N GLY A 75 20.94 47.58 9.29
CA GLY A 75 21.56 48.09 8.05
C GLY A 75 22.04 47.01 7.08
N LYS A 76 21.79 45.72 7.36
CA LYS A 76 22.06 44.60 6.45
C LYS A 76 20.75 44.10 5.84
N THR A 77 20.74 43.94 4.53
CA THR A 77 19.60 43.42 3.78
C THR A 77 19.93 42.02 3.26
N SER A 78 18.96 41.12 3.30
CA SER A 78 19.03 39.78 2.71
C SER A 78 17.81 39.55 1.83
N GLU A 79 18.02 39.02 0.64
CA GLU A 79 16.99 38.80 -0.37
C GLU A 79 16.92 37.31 -0.73
N MET A 80 15.70 36.80 -0.89
CA MET A 80 15.40 35.45 -1.32
C MET A 80 14.28 35.46 -2.37
N TYR A 81 14.45 34.65 -3.41
CA TYR A 81 13.37 34.35 -4.35
C TYR A 81 12.63 33.09 -3.89
N LEU A 82 11.38 33.26 -3.49
CA LEU A 82 10.54 32.18 -3.00
C LEU A 82 9.69 31.64 -4.14
N ASN A 83 9.94 30.38 -4.52
CA ASN A 83 9.14 29.63 -5.47
C ASN A 83 8.63 28.35 -4.79
N ALA A 84 7.65 28.52 -3.91
CA ALA A 84 7.07 27.41 -3.15
C ALA A 84 5.68 27.06 -3.73
N ARG A 85 5.52 25.81 -4.16
CA ARG A 85 4.21 25.26 -4.53
C ARG A 85 3.56 24.66 -3.30
N VAL A 86 2.39 25.18 -2.94
CA VAL A 86 1.60 24.73 -1.80
C VAL A 86 0.28 24.12 -2.27
N CYS A 87 -0.29 23.23 -1.48
CA CYS A 87 -1.44 22.42 -1.87
C CYS A 87 -2.32 22.11 -0.66
N THR A 88 -3.64 22.19 -0.83
CA THR A 88 -4.63 22.05 0.25
C THR A 88 -4.86 20.61 0.71
N ASN A 89 -4.55 19.63 -0.13
CA ASN A 89 -4.78 18.19 0.14
C ASN A 89 -3.54 17.33 -0.15
N CYS A 90 -2.36 17.94 -0.22
CA CYS A 90 -1.14 17.20 -0.41
C CYS A 90 -0.62 16.81 0.97
N GLU A 91 -0.68 15.52 1.26
CA GLU A 91 -0.08 14.96 2.46
C GLU A 91 1.40 14.71 2.19
N GLU A 92 2.26 15.00 3.16
CA GLU A 92 3.67 14.71 3.05
C GLU A 92 3.85 13.19 3.13
N LEU A 93 4.06 12.56 1.96
CA LEU A 93 4.39 11.14 1.91
C LEU A 93 5.81 10.96 2.45
N ASP A 94 5.92 10.78 3.76
CA ASP A 94 7.16 10.38 4.39
C ASP A 94 7.54 8.96 3.94
N THR A 95 8.84 8.76 3.76
CA THR A 95 9.45 7.47 3.40
C THR A 95 8.99 6.35 4.32
N LEU A 96 8.84 6.64 5.62
CA LEU A 96 8.34 5.69 6.61
C LEU A 96 6.88 5.29 6.35
N ALA A 97 6.04 6.26 6.00
CA ALA A 97 4.63 6.01 5.68
C ALA A 97 4.51 5.12 4.43
N VAL A 98 5.29 5.40 3.39
CA VAL A 98 5.31 4.58 2.16
C VAL A 98 5.74 3.14 2.45
N ILE A 99 6.80 2.95 3.23
CA ILE A 99 7.26 1.61 3.63
C ILE A 99 6.18 0.89 4.46
N GLY A 100 5.51 1.60 5.36
CA GLY A 100 4.40 1.07 6.15
C GLY A 100 3.24 0.57 5.27
N ILE A 101 2.83 1.36 4.29
CA ILE A 101 1.76 1.00 3.33
C ILE A 101 2.14 -0.27 2.56
N ILE A 102 3.35 -0.32 1.99
CA ILE A 102 3.81 -1.49 1.23
C ILE A 102 3.87 -2.73 2.12
N THR A 103 4.40 -2.60 3.34
CA THR A 103 4.53 -3.73 4.26
C THR A 103 3.16 -4.26 4.69
N ALA A 104 2.21 -3.37 4.97
CA ALA A 104 0.84 -3.75 5.30
C ALA A 104 0.15 -4.50 4.15
N ASP A 105 0.30 -4.02 2.91
CA ASP A 105 -0.27 -4.67 1.72
C ASP A 105 0.28 -6.09 1.50
N LEU A 106 1.60 -6.27 1.67
CA LEU A 106 2.24 -7.58 1.59
C LEU A 106 1.71 -8.54 2.67
N LEU A 107 1.55 -8.07 3.91
CA LEU A 107 1.03 -8.89 5.02
C LEU A 107 -0.44 -9.26 4.82
N ILE A 108 -1.27 -8.34 4.35
CA ILE A 108 -2.69 -8.60 4.05
C ILE A 108 -2.79 -9.63 2.93
N THR A 109 -2.08 -9.42 1.82
CA THR A 109 -2.07 -10.35 0.69
C THR A 109 -1.60 -11.75 1.12
N PHE A 110 -0.51 -11.82 1.89
CA PHE A 110 0.00 -13.08 2.42
C PHE A 110 -0.99 -13.76 3.38
N GLY A 111 -1.63 -12.99 4.27
CA GLY A 111 -2.66 -13.48 5.18
C GLY A 111 -3.87 -14.07 4.45
N VAL A 112 -4.35 -13.41 3.40
CA VAL A 112 -5.44 -13.91 2.55
C VAL A 112 -5.02 -15.20 1.84
N LEU A 113 -3.81 -15.27 1.28
CA LEU A 113 -3.29 -16.48 0.63
C LEU A 113 -3.23 -17.67 1.59
N ILE A 114 -2.71 -17.46 2.81
CA ILE A 114 -2.67 -18.48 3.86
C ILE A 114 -4.09 -18.91 4.23
N LEU A 115 -5.00 -17.98 4.46
CA LEU A 115 -6.38 -18.28 4.85
C LEU A 115 -7.09 -19.15 3.80
N VAL A 116 -7.00 -18.76 2.52
CA VAL A 116 -7.58 -19.53 1.41
C VAL A 116 -6.90 -20.88 1.26
N TYR A 117 -5.57 -20.95 1.43
CA TYR A 117 -4.84 -22.20 1.39
C TYR A 117 -5.31 -23.17 2.48
N TYR A 118 -5.45 -22.71 3.72
CA TYR A 118 -5.96 -23.52 4.82
C TYR A 118 -7.42 -23.92 4.62
N PHE A 119 -8.31 -23.00 4.25
CA PHE A 119 -9.72 -23.33 3.96
C PHE A 119 -9.87 -24.34 2.81
N SER A 120 -9.02 -24.24 1.79
CA SER A 120 -9.00 -25.18 0.66
C SER A 120 -8.44 -26.55 1.08
N LYS A 121 -7.46 -26.57 2.00
CA LYS A 121 -6.90 -27.78 2.58
C LYS A 121 -7.88 -28.48 3.53
N ASP A 122 -8.60 -27.73 4.37
CA ASP A 122 -9.65 -28.26 5.25
C ASP A 122 -10.84 -28.82 4.45
N ARG A 123 -11.14 -28.26 3.27
CA ARG A 123 -12.11 -28.88 2.33
C ARG A 123 -11.60 -30.18 1.70
N LYS A 124 -10.28 -30.36 1.55
CA LYS A 124 -9.68 -31.60 1.02
C LYS A 124 -9.79 -32.78 2.01
N GLY A 125 -10.03 -32.49 3.30
CA GLY A 125 -10.27 -33.47 4.37
C GLY A 125 -11.75 -33.77 4.66
N ARG A 126 -12.71 -33.00 4.11
CA ARG A 126 -14.13 -33.40 4.06
C ARG A 126 -14.37 -34.41 2.93
N ALA A 127 -13.56 -35.46 2.90
CA ALA A 127 -14.03 -36.79 2.57
C ALA A 127 -14.76 -37.36 3.81
N GLY A 128 -15.83 -36.68 4.23
CA GLY A 128 -16.68 -37.09 5.33
C GLY A 128 -18.00 -37.60 4.81
N ALA A 129 -18.04 -38.90 4.52
CA ALA A 129 -19.24 -39.74 4.47
C ALA A 129 -20.35 -39.36 3.45
N SER A 130 -20.09 -39.59 2.17
CA SER A 130 -21.06 -40.32 1.34
C SER A 130 -20.32 -41.25 0.39
N ALA A 131 -19.90 -42.38 0.95
CA ALA A 131 -19.82 -43.58 0.14
C ALA A 131 -21.20 -43.77 -0.51
N GLY A 132 -21.26 -43.61 -1.82
CA GLY A 132 -22.43 -43.98 -2.62
C GLY A 132 -23.45 -42.88 -2.86
N SER A 133 -23.24 -42.10 -3.92
CA SER A 133 -24.29 -41.94 -4.93
C SER A 133 -23.70 -41.22 -6.14
N ARG A 134 -23.24 -42.02 -7.13
CA ARG A 134 -23.40 -41.64 -8.54
C ARG A 134 -24.81 -41.03 -8.66
N PRO A 135 -25.00 -39.83 -9.25
CA PRO A 135 -26.36 -39.36 -9.50
C PRO A 135 -26.96 -40.43 -10.41
N ARG A 136 -27.82 -41.27 -9.83
CA ARG A 136 -28.54 -42.28 -10.59
C ARG A 136 -29.46 -41.43 -11.42
N GLY A 137 -29.05 -41.21 -12.67
CA GLY A 137 -29.83 -40.48 -13.65
C GLY A 137 -31.27 -40.95 -13.51
N GLN A 138 -32.17 -39.97 -13.38
CA GLN A 138 -33.62 -40.13 -13.31
C GLN A 138 -34.01 -41.44 -14.00
N LYS A 139 -34.65 -42.37 -13.27
CA LYS A 139 -35.13 -43.63 -13.84
C LYS A 139 -36.08 -43.30 -14.99
N ARG A 140 -35.54 -43.12 -16.19
CA ARG A 140 -36.28 -43.20 -17.42
C ARG A 140 -36.67 -44.67 -17.48
N GLN A 141 -37.97 -44.94 -17.44
CA GLN A 141 -38.48 -46.25 -17.83
C GLN A 141 -37.93 -46.49 -19.24
N CYS A 142 -36.88 -47.30 -19.37
CA CYS A 142 -36.54 -47.83 -20.68
C CYS A 142 -37.73 -48.66 -21.11
N PRO A 143 -38.32 -48.42 -22.30
CA PRO A 143 -39.22 -49.40 -22.88
C PRO A 143 -38.49 -50.75 -22.96
N PRO A 144 -39.20 -51.88 -22.81
CA PRO A 144 -38.58 -53.19 -22.88
C PRO A 144 -37.77 -53.30 -24.17
N PRO A 145 -36.52 -53.81 -24.11
CA PRO A 145 -35.69 -53.98 -25.30
C PRO A 145 -36.48 -54.78 -26.33
N VAL A 146 -36.59 -54.23 -27.55
CA VAL A 146 -37.22 -54.93 -28.67
C VAL A 146 -36.46 -56.25 -28.85
N PRO A 147 -37.13 -57.42 -28.82
CA PRO A 147 -36.44 -58.71 -28.95
C PRO A 147 -35.78 -58.77 -30.33
N ASN A 148 -34.48 -58.52 -30.37
CA ASN A 148 -33.70 -58.76 -31.57
C ASN A 148 -33.54 -60.28 -31.69
N PRO A 149 -34.06 -60.94 -32.73
CA PRO A 149 -34.06 -62.40 -32.84
C PRO A 149 -32.65 -63.00 -32.94
N ASP A 150 -31.65 -62.18 -33.26
CA ASP A 150 -30.28 -62.62 -33.56
C ASP A 150 -29.32 -62.58 -32.36
N TYR A 151 -29.74 -62.16 -31.17
CA TYR A 151 -28.88 -62.21 -29.97
C TYR A 151 -29.66 -62.54 -28.69
N GLU A 152 -29.13 -63.47 -27.89
CA GLU A 152 -29.69 -63.80 -26.58
C GLU A 152 -29.45 -62.68 -25.54
N PRO A 153 -30.39 -62.45 -24.61
CA PRO A 153 -30.20 -61.48 -23.53
C PRO A 153 -29.01 -61.85 -22.63
N ILE A 154 -28.02 -60.97 -22.57
CA ILE A 154 -26.78 -61.12 -21.78
C ILE A 154 -27.09 -61.31 -20.28
N ARG A 155 -26.69 -62.47 -19.73
CA ARG A 155 -26.78 -62.76 -18.29
C ARG A 155 -25.67 -62.04 -17.55
N LYS A 156 -26.03 -61.07 -16.70
CA LYS A 156 -25.06 -60.37 -15.84
C LYS A 156 -24.42 -61.35 -14.85
N GLY A 157 -23.15 -61.70 -15.08
CA GLY A 157 -22.37 -62.56 -14.18
C GLY A 157 -21.32 -63.45 -14.87
N GLN A 158 -21.41 -63.64 -16.19
CA GLN A 158 -20.36 -64.31 -16.97
C GLN A 158 -19.48 -63.28 -17.69
N ARG A 159 -18.17 -63.54 -17.71
CA ARG A 159 -17.20 -62.74 -18.44
C ARG A 159 -17.40 -63.00 -19.93
N GLU A 160 -18.18 -62.12 -20.57
CA GLU A 160 -18.35 -62.09 -22.03
C GLU A 160 -16.96 -62.09 -22.69
N VAL A 161 -16.76 -62.95 -23.70
CA VAL A 161 -15.46 -63.25 -24.33
C VAL A 161 -14.78 -62.00 -24.93
N TYR A 162 -15.52 -60.91 -25.14
CA TYR A 162 -15.00 -59.64 -25.66
C TYR A 162 -14.83 -58.53 -24.60
N ALA A 163 -14.99 -58.81 -23.31
CA ALA A 163 -14.85 -57.82 -22.23
C ALA A 163 -13.40 -57.34 -21.98
N GLY A 164 -12.44 -57.68 -22.85
CA GLY A 164 -11.02 -57.38 -22.72
C GLY A 164 -10.44 -56.40 -23.75
N LEU A 165 -11.26 -55.78 -24.59
CA LEU A 165 -10.80 -54.71 -25.49
C LEU A 165 -11.06 -53.36 -24.83
N GLU A 166 -10.15 -52.93 -23.96
CA GLU A 166 -10.05 -51.51 -23.64
C GLU A 166 -9.78 -50.75 -24.94
N SER A 167 -10.62 -49.74 -25.24
CA SER A 167 -10.32 -48.77 -26.26
C SER A 167 -9.12 -47.95 -25.80
N ARG A 168 -7.91 -48.29 -26.28
CA ARG A 168 -6.79 -47.34 -26.24
C ARG A 168 -7.21 -46.10 -27.00
N GLY A 169 -7.26 -44.99 -26.27
CA GLY A 169 -7.80 -43.73 -26.75
C GLY A 169 -7.06 -43.15 -27.95
N PHE A 170 -7.82 -42.40 -28.74
CA PHE A 170 -7.42 -41.17 -29.41
C PHE A 170 -8.60 -40.20 -29.34
#